data_AF-A0A2P2LH94-F1
#
_entry.id   AF-A0A2P2LH94-F1
#
_cell.length_a   1.000
_cell.length_b   1.000
_cell.length_c   1.000
_cell.angle_alpha   90.00
_cell.angle_beta   90.00
_cell.angle_gamma   90.00
#
_symmetry.space_group_name_H-M   'P 1'
#
loop_
_entity.id
_entity.type
_entity.pdbx_description
1 polymer ?
#
loop_
_entity_poly.entity_id
_entity_poly.type
_entity_poly.pdbx_seq_one_letter_code
_entity_poly.pdbx_strand_id
1 'polypeptide(L)'
;MGLAPEKVLLKWMNFHLKKAGYEKPVTNFSSDLKDGKAYAYLLNVLAPEHCSPSTLDSKHPQERAKLVLDHAERMDCKRYLKPEDIVEGSPNLNLAFVAQIFHQRNGLTTDNKKVSFAEMMTDDVQTSREERCFRLWINSLGIATYVNNVFEDVRNGWLLLEVLDKVSPGSVNWKHASKPPIKMPFRKVENCNQVIKIGRQLKFSLVNVGGNDIVQGNKKLILGNLLDLVVILYNFHGCHD
;
A
#
# COMPACT_ATOMS: atom_id res chain seq x y z
N MET A 1 0.97 6.45 6.36
CA MET A 1 -0.02 5.44 5.90
C MET A 1 -0.05 5.37 4.37
N GLY A 2 0.65 4.41 3.76
CA GLY A 2 0.39 4.05 2.36
C GLY A 2 -0.94 3.31 2.28
N LEU A 3 -1.88 3.81 1.49
CA LEU A 3 -3.15 3.10 1.26
C LEU A 3 -2.88 1.89 0.35
N ALA A 4 -3.57 0.78 0.62
CA ALA A 4 -3.56 -0.37 -0.31
C ALA A 4 -3.93 0.11 -1.73
N PRO A 5 -3.33 -0.46 -2.80
CA PRO A 5 -3.57 0.00 -4.18
C PRO A 5 -5.05 0.09 -4.55
N GLU A 6 -5.86 -0.85 -4.09
CA GLU A 6 -7.33 -0.86 -4.23
C GLU A 6 -7.97 0.41 -3.64
N LYS A 7 -7.57 0.80 -2.42
CA LYS A 7 -8.08 2.01 -1.76
C LYS A 7 -7.65 3.29 -2.47
N VAL A 8 -6.47 3.28 -3.11
CA VAL A 8 -6.01 4.40 -3.94
C VAL A 8 -6.90 4.53 -5.18
N LEU A 9 -7.16 3.43 -5.87
CA LEU A 9 -8.02 3.40 -7.05
C LEU A 9 -9.47 3.78 -6.71
N LEU A 10 -10.02 3.32 -5.58
CA LEU A 10 -11.35 3.74 -5.11
C LEU A 10 -11.41 5.26 -4.87
N LYS A 11 -10.38 5.84 -4.22
CA LYS A 11 -10.32 7.29 -4.00
C LYS A 11 -10.24 8.06 -5.31
N TRP A 12 -9.41 7.61 -6.24
CA TRP A 12 -9.26 8.21 -7.56
C TRP A 12 -10.57 8.16 -8.36
N MET A 13 -11.23 6.99 -8.40
CA MET A 13 -12.49 6.83 -9.12
C MET A 13 -13.57 7.76 -8.55
N ASN A 14 -13.74 7.79 -7.23
CA ASN A 14 -14.71 8.68 -6.59
C ASN A 14 -14.40 10.18 -6.80
N PHE A 15 -13.13 10.57 -6.91
CA PHE A 15 -12.76 11.95 -7.20
C PHE A 15 -13.34 12.42 -8.54
N HIS A 16 -13.25 11.59 -9.58
CA HIS A 16 -13.82 11.91 -10.90
C HIS A 16 -15.33 11.74 -10.95
N LEU A 17 -15.87 10.69 -10.33
CA LEU A 17 -17.33 10.49 -10.24
C LEU A 17 -18.05 11.66 -9.57
N LYS A 18 -17.47 12.21 -8.50
CA LYS A 18 -18.02 13.39 -7.82
C LYS A 18 -18.02 14.62 -8.74
N LYS A 19 -16.98 14.81 -9.56
CA LYS A 19 -16.94 15.88 -10.57
C LYS A 19 -17.98 15.68 -11.67
N ALA A 20 -18.29 14.43 -11.99
CA ALA A 20 -19.30 14.03 -12.98
C ALA A 20 -20.75 14.21 -12.48
N GLY A 21 -20.97 14.58 -11.22
CA GLY A 21 -22.29 14.62 -10.60
C GLY A 21 -22.87 13.24 -10.26
N TYR A 22 -22.02 12.19 -10.19
CA TYR A 22 -22.46 10.86 -9.78
C TYR A 22 -22.67 10.82 -8.25
N GLU A 23 -23.91 10.58 -7.82
CA GLU A 23 -24.31 10.70 -6.42
C GLU A 23 -23.85 9.53 -5.53
N LYS A 24 -23.68 8.34 -6.11
CA LYS A 24 -23.39 7.12 -5.35
C LYS A 24 -21.88 6.95 -5.13
N PRO A 25 -21.38 6.84 -3.89
CA PRO A 25 -19.98 6.53 -3.65
C PRO A 25 -19.67 5.08 -4.01
N VAL A 26 -18.56 4.86 -4.72
CA VAL A 26 -18.04 3.51 -5.01
C VAL A 26 -17.13 3.08 -3.87
N THR A 27 -17.47 1.98 -3.20
CA THR A 27 -16.77 1.46 -2.02
C THR A 27 -16.09 0.12 -2.27
N ASN A 28 -16.44 -0.58 -3.36
CA ASN A 28 -15.88 -1.86 -3.76
C ASN A 28 -15.83 -1.98 -5.31
N PHE A 29 -15.05 -2.94 -5.82
CA PHE A 29 -14.96 -3.24 -7.25
C PHE A 29 -15.91 -4.37 -7.69
N SER A 30 -17.01 -4.59 -6.98
CA SER A 30 -17.97 -5.66 -7.28
C SER A 30 -19.38 -5.11 -7.42
N SER A 31 -20.21 -5.18 -6.38
CA SER A 31 -21.62 -4.77 -6.42
C SER A 31 -21.82 -3.34 -6.92
N ASP A 32 -20.91 -2.44 -6.58
CA ASP A 32 -21.04 -1.01 -6.89
C ASP A 32 -20.79 -0.70 -8.38
N LEU A 33 -20.21 -1.66 -9.11
CA LEU A 33 -19.86 -1.53 -10.53
C LEU A 33 -20.71 -2.41 -11.45
N LYS A 34 -21.53 -3.32 -10.90
CA LYS A 34 -22.32 -4.31 -11.67
C LYS A 34 -23.25 -3.69 -12.70
N ASP A 35 -23.80 -2.51 -12.40
CA ASP A 35 -24.70 -1.85 -13.32
C ASP A 35 -23.96 -1.11 -14.45
N GLY A 36 -22.64 -0.96 -14.38
CA GLY A 36 -21.85 -0.23 -15.37
C GLY A 36 -22.06 1.28 -15.38
N LYS A 37 -22.90 1.85 -14.50
CA LYS A 37 -23.16 3.31 -14.48
C LYS A 37 -21.93 4.06 -14.04
N ALA A 38 -21.30 3.61 -12.96
CA ALA A 38 -20.08 4.24 -12.46
C ALA A 38 -18.97 4.27 -13.55
N TYR A 39 -18.83 3.20 -14.33
CA TYR A 39 -17.91 3.20 -15.47
C TYR A 39 -18.29 4.21 -16.55
N ALA A 40 -19.56 4.28 -16.95
CA ALA A 40 -20.02 5.24 -17.96
C ALA A 40 -19.73 6.70 -17.53
N TYR A 41 -20.03 7.07 -16.28
CA TYR A 41 -19.69 8.40 -15.75
C TYR A 41 -18.19 8.65 -15.72
N LEU A 42 -17.40 7.67 -15.27
CA LEU A 42 -15.94 7.80 -15.21
C LEU A 42 -15.34 8.04 -16.60
N LEU A 43 -15.72 7.23 -17.59
CA LEU A 43 -15.22 7.34 -18.96
C LEU A 43 -15.63 8.65 -19.62
N ASN A 44 -16.84 9.14 -19.34
CA ASN A 44 -17.31 10.44 -19.85
C ASN A 44 -16.51 11.63 -19.29
N VAL A 45 -15.99 11.53 -18.06
CA VAL A 45 -15.10 12.55 -17.49
C VAL A 45 -13.69 12.46 -18.08
N LEU A 46 -13.16 11.26 -18.27
CA LEU A 46 -11.78 11.04 -18.68
C LEU A 46 -11.55 11.15 -20.19
N ALA A 47 -12.57 10.84 -20.98
CA ALA A 47 -12.53 10.89 -22.44
C ALA A 47 -13.90 11.32 -23.00
N PRO A 48 -14.30 12.58 -22.75
CA PRO A 48 -15.56 13.13 -23.26
C PRO A 48 -15.65 13.07 -24.79
N GLU A 49 -14.52 13.08 -25.51
CA GLU A 49 -14.45 12.99 -26.97
C GLU A 49 -14.92 11.64 -27.54
N HIS A 50 -14.98 10.60 -26.72
CA HIS A 50 -15.45 9.26 -27.11
C HIS A 50 -16.82 8.92 -26.52
N CYS A 51 -17.44 9.87 -25.81
CA CYS A 51 -18.74 9.71 -25.19
C CYS A 51 -19.83 9.41 -26.23
N SER A 52 -20.70 8.45 -25.91
CA SER A 52 -21.94 8.21 -26.63
C SER A 52 -23.11 8.45 -25.68
N PRO A 53 -24.08 9.31 -26.01
CA PRO A 53 -25.28 9.54 -25.19
C PRO A 53 -26.02 8.24 -24.82
N SER A 54 -25.97 7.25 -25.72
CA SER A 54 -26.61 5.94 -25.55
C SER A 54 -26.10 5.12 -24.36
N THR A 55 -24.91 5.42 -23.83
CA THR A 55 -24.29 4.71 -22.68
C THR A 55 -25.07 4.91 -21.38
N LEU A 56 -25.50 6.14 -21.11
CA LEU A 56 -26.24 6.48 -19.88
C LEU A 56 -27.74 6.15 -20.02
N ASP A 57 -28.28 6.24 -21.24
CA ASP A 57 -29.69 6.01 -21.54
C ASP A 57 -30.07 4.52 -21.65
N SER A 58 -29.09 3.63 -21.85
CA SER A 58 -29.36 2.20 -21.94
C SER A 58 -29.98 1.69 -20.63
N LYS A 59 -31.12 0.98 -20.74
CA LYS A 59 -31.84 0.41 -19.59
C LYS A 59 -31.23 -0.91 -19.10
N HIS A 60 -30.49 -1.61 -19.97
CA HIS A 60 -29.97 -2.95 -19.70
C HIS A 60 -28.50 -2.89 -19.26
N PRO A 61 -28.14 -3.42 -18.07
CA PRO A 61 -26.75 -3.43 -17.59
C PRO A 61 -25.77 -4.09 -18.57
N GLN A 62 -26.19 -5.16 -19.25
CA GLN A 62 -25.36 -5.89 -20.22
C GLN A 62 -24.97 -5.02 -21.42
N GLU A 63 -25.94 -4.31 -21.98
CA GLU A 63 -25.71 -3.39 -23.09
C GLU A 63 -24.83 -2.22 -22.64
N ARG A 64 -25.08 -1.67 -21.45
CA ARG A 64 -24.26 -0.62 -20.86
C ARG A 64 -22.81 -1.08 -20.68
N ALA A 65 -22.60 -2.28 -20.14
CA ALA A 65 -21.26 -2.87 -19.98
C ALA A 65 -20.54 -3.04 -21.33
N LYS A 66 -21.25 -3.47 -22.37
CA LYS A 66 -20.69 -3.53 -23.73
C LYS A 66 -20.25 -2.15 -24.23
N LEU A 67 -21.10 -1.14 -24.10
CA LEU A 67 -20.77 0.23 -24.52
C LEU A 67 -19.61 0.83 -23.71
N VAL A 68 -19.53 0.53 -22.41
CA VAL A 68 -18.40 0.91 -21.56
C VAL A 68 -17.10 0.31 -22.07
N LEU A 69 -17.09 -0.99 -22.43
CA LEU A 69 -15.91 -1.64 -22.96
C LEU A 69 -15.51 -1.08 -24.32
N ASP A 70 -16.48 -0.83 -25.20
CA ASP A 70 -16.24 -0.22 -26.51
C ASP A 70 -15.67 1.21 -26.38
N HIS A 71 -16.13 1.99 -25.39
CA HIS A 71 -15.57 3.30 -25.07
C HIS A 71 -14.14 3.18 -24.53
N ALA A 72 -13.89 2.24 -23.62
CA ALA A 72 -12.54 2.03 -23.09
C ALA A 72 -11.54 1.61 -24.16
N GLU A 73 -11.95 0.78 -25.12
CA GLU A 73 -11.14 0.37 -26.25
C GLU A 73 -10.72 1.55 -27.13
N ARG A 74 -11.61 2.55 -27.32
CA ARG A 74 -11.28 3.80 -28.03
C ARG A 74 -10.27 4.68 -27.29
N MET A 75 -10.05 4.45 -25.99
CA MET A 75 -8.99 5.11 -25.22
C MET A 75 -7.67 4.33 -25.20
N ASP A 76 -7.53 3.31 -26.05
CA ASP A 76 -6.42 2.33 -26.07
C ASP A 76 -6.35 1.42 -24.84
N CYS A 77 -7.45 1.26 -24.09
CA CYS A 77 -7.51 0.19 -23.10
C CYS A 77 -7.73 -1.16 -23.80
N LYS A 78 -6.70 -2.02 -23.81
CA LYS A 78 -6.78 -3.44 -24.21
C LYS A 78 -8.02 -4.13 -23.62
N ARG A 79 -8.84 -4.69 -24.50
CA ARG A 79 -10.05 -5.43 -24.14
C ARG A 79 -9.71 -6.86 -23.72
N TYR A 80 -9.82 -7.15 -22.43
CA TYR A 80 -9.75 -8.52 -21.90
C TYR A 80 -11.00 -8.94 -21.13
N LEU A 81 -11.83 -7.96 -20.71
CA LEU A 81 -13.13 -8.21 -20.10
C LEU A 81 -14.21 -8.44 -21.15
N LYS A 82 -15.19 -9.25 -20.77
CA LYS A 82 -16.48 -9.35 -21.43
C LYS A 82 -17.55 -8.57 -20.64
N PRO A 83 -18.66 -8.17 -21.27
CA PRO A 83 -19.75 -7.49 -20.56
C PRO A 83 -20.28 -8.28 -19.35
N GLU A 84 -20.30 -9.61 -19.45
CA GLU A 84 -20.72 -10.52 -18.39
C GLU A 84 -19.87 -10.36 -17.12
N ASP A 85 -18.56 -10.18 -17.25
CA ASP A 85 -17.63 -10.06 -16.11
C ASP A 85 -17.92 -8.80 -15.25
N ILE A 86 -18.40 -7.73 -15.90
CA ILE A 86 -18.83 -6.50 -15.24
C ILE A 86 -20.15 -6.73 -14.53
N VAL A 87 -21.15 -7.32 -15.21
CA VAL A 87 -22.50 -7.51 -14.66
C VAL A 87 -22.53 -8.54 -13.54
N GLU A 88 -21.70 -9.58 -13.62
CA GLU A 88 -21.46 -10.53 -12.53
C GLU A 88 -20.75 -9.87 -11.33
N GLY A 89 -20.03 -8.76 -11.58
CA GLY A 89 -19.27 -7.98 -10.61
C GLY A 89 -18.07 -8.73 -10.07
N SER A 90 -17.30 -9.36 -10.95
CA SER A 90 -16.06 -10.05 -10.60
C SER A 90 -15.03 -9.05 -10.03
N PRO A 91 -14.67 -9.12 -8.73
CA PRO A 91 -13.89 -8.08 -8.07
C PRO A 91 -12.51 -7.85 -8.69
N ASN A 92 -11.78 -8.94 -8.98
CA ASN A 92 -10.40 -8.89 -9.48
C ASN A 92 -10.36 -8.37 -10.93
N LEU A 93 -11.34 -8.77 -11.74
CA LEU A 93 -11.47 -8.36 -13.14
C LEU A 93 -11.80 -6.87 -13.26
N ASN A 94 -12.76 -6.40 -12.45
CA ASN A 94 -13.11 -4.98 -12.37
C ASN A 94 -11.97 -4.13 -11.78
N LEU A 95 -11.27 -4.63 -10.75
CA LEU A 95 -10.09 -3.96 -10.18
C LEU A 95 -8.99 -3.76 -11.24
N ALA A 96 -8.65 -4.82 -11.97
CA ALA A 96 -7.66 -4.75 -13.03
C ALA A 96 -8.07 -3.75 -14.12
N PHE A 97 -9.38 -3.65 -14.41
CA PHE A 97 -9.87 -2.78 -15.47
C PHE A 97 -9.86 -1.31 -15.06
N VAL A 98 -10.23 -1.02 -13.81
CA VAL A 98 -10.06 0.31 -13.21
C VAL A 98 -8.57 0.70 -13.20
N ALA A 99 -7.68 -0.22 -12.84
CA ALA A 99 -6.23 0.04 -12.84
C ALA A 99 -5.71 0.36 -14.25
N GLN A 100 -6.22 -0.32 -15.27
CA GLN A 100 -5.87 -0.06 -16.66
C GLN A 100 -6.34 1.32 -17.12
N ILE A 101 -7.60 1.69 -16.83
CA ILE A 101 -8.12 3.03 -17.13
C ILE A 101 -7.27 4.09 -16.44
N PHE A 102 -6.92 3.89 -15.15
CA PHE A 102 -6.07 4.80 -14.40
C PHE A 102 -4.69 4.98 -15.05
N HIS A 103 -4.06 3.88 -15.49
CA HIS A 103 -2.76 3.93 -16.15
C HIS A 103 -2.81 4.70 -17.47
N GLN A 104 -3.87 4.48 -18.24
CA GLN A 104 -4.04 5.07 -19.56
C GLN A 104 -4.40 6.55 -19.49
N ARG A 105 -5.35 6.91 -18.62
CA ARG A 105 -5.81 8.30 -18.43
C ARG A 105 -6.26 8.54 -16.99
N ASN A 106 -5.35 9.02 -16.15
CA ASN A 106 -5.69 9.36 -14.77
C ASN A 106 -6.47 10.68 -14.61
N GLY A 107 -6.47 11.57 -15.61
CA GLY A 107 -7.22 12.84 -15.59
C GLY A 107 -6.80 13.81 -14.48
N LEU A 108 -5.62 13.65 -13.88
CA LEU A 108 -5.09 14.55 -12.85
C LEU A 108 -4.18 15.59 -13.51
N THR A 109 -4.51 16.88 -13.37
CA THR A 109 -3.63 17.96 -13.83
C THR A 109 -2.39 18.04 -12.95
N THR A 110 -1.21 18.09 -13.57
CA THR A 110 0.06 18.36 -12.89
C THR A 110 0.14 19.87 -12.63
N ASP A 111 -0.62 20.38 -11.66
CA ASP A 111 -0.34 21.71 -11.12
C ASP A 111 0.95 21.64 -10.30
N ASN A 112 2.06 21.69 -11.04
CA ASN A 112 3.42 21.89 -10.57
C ASN A 112 3.50 23.27 -9.89
N LYS A 113 3.17 23.33 -8.59
CA LYS A 113 3.96 24.21 -7.72
C LYS A 113 5.38 23.67 -7.74
N LYS A 114 6.25 24.34 -8.49
CA LYS A 114 7.69 24.12 -8.56
C LYS A 114 8.30 24.13 -7.15
N VAL A 115 8.27 22.99 -6.48
CA VAL A 115 9.33 22.59 -5.56
C VAL A 115 10.34 21.89 -6.46
N SER A 116 11.59 22.35 -6.44
CA SER A 116 12.64 21.81 -7.29
C SER A 116 12.72 20.30 -7.15
N PHE A 117 12.45 19.56 -8.24
CA PHE A 117 12.58 18.11 -8.32
C PHE A 117 13.99 17.65 -7.89
N ALA A 118 15.01 18.51 -8.02
CA ALA A 118 16.37 18.21 -7.58
C ALA A 118 16.57 18.25 -6.05
N GLU A 119 15.77 19.02 -5.30
CA GLU A 119 15.92 19.14 -3.84
C GLU A 119 15.22 18.00 -3.07
N MET A 120 14.31 17.26 -3.72
CA MET A 120 13.53 16.18 -3.11
C MET A 120 14.10 14.77 -3.39
N MET A 121 15.05 14.63 -4.31
CA MET A 121 15.39 13.35 -4.96
C MET A 121 16.59 12.58 -4.38
N THR A 122 17.38 13.12 -3.45
CA THR A 122 18.58 12.40 -2.98
C THR A 122 18.32 11.52 -1.75
N ASP A 123 17.45 11.92 -0.81
CA ASP A 123 17.21 11.18 0.44
C ASP A 123 16.00 10.23 0.33
N ASP A 124 14.95 10.58 -0.42
CA ASP A 124 13.69 9.81 -0.49
C ASP A 124 13.78 8.57 -1.40
N VAL A 125 14.58 8.61 -2.48
CA VAL A 125 14.78 7.47 -3.38
C VAL A 125 15.60 6.37 -2.68
N GLN A 126 16.68 6.74 -1.98
CA GLN A 126 17.49 5.78 -1.23
C GLN A 126 16.69 5.17 -0.07
N THR A 127 15.97 6.02 0.69
CA THR A 127 15.03 5.58 1.74
C THR A 127 13.97 4.61 1.18
N SER A 128 13.46 4.86 -0.03
CA SER A 128 12.48 3.98 -0.70
C SER A 128 13.08 2.62 -1.11
N ARG A 129 14.33 2.61 -1.60
CA ARG A 129 15.03 1.37 -1.95
C ARG A 129 15.35 0.52 -0.73
N GLU A 130 15.82 1.15 0.35
CA GLU A 130 16.14 0.47 1.60
C GLU A 130 14.87 -0.08 2.27
N GLU A 131 13.78 0.70 2.32
CA GLU A 131 12.47 0.23 2.79
C GLU A 131 12.05 -1.04 2.07
N ARG A 132 12.14 -1.03 0.73
CA ARG A 132 11.76 -2.20 -0.09
C ARG A 132 12.64 -3.40 0.22
N CYS A 133 13.95 -3.19 0.37
CA CYS A 133 14.89 -4.25 0.70
C CYS A 133 14.54 -4.89 2.05
N PHE A 134 14.38 -4.07 3.10
CA PHE A 134 14.03 -4.56 4.43
C PHE A 134 12.66 -5.23 4.45
N ARG A 135 11.67 -4.70 3.73
CA ARG A 135 10.34 -5.30 3.62
C ARG A 135 10.40 -6.70 3.03
N LEU A 136 11.13 -6.88 1.93
CA LEU A 136 11.29 -8.17 1.28
C LEU A 136 12.06 -9.16 2.17
N TRP A 137 13.15 -8.70 2.79
CA TRP A 137 13.94 -9.52 3.72
C TRP A 137 13.10 -9.97 4.93
N ILE A 138 12.39 -9.07 5.60
CA ILE A 138 11.55 -9.44 6.77
C ILE A 138 10.47 -10.45 6.35
N ASN A 139 9.80 -10.23 5.21
CA ASN A 139 8.77 -11.15 4.71
C ASN A 139 9.34 -12.53 4.32
N SER A 140 10.64 -12.64 4.03
CA SER A 140 11.28 -13.93 3.74
C SER A 140 11.73 -14.70 5.00
N LEU A 141 11.70 -14.10 6.19
CA LEU A 141 12.10 -14.76 7.46
C LEU A 141 11.06 -15.78 7.98
N GLY A 142 9.88 -15.87 7.34
CA GLY A 142 8.81 -16.75 7.80
C GLY A 142 8.26 -16.37 9.18
N ILE A 143 8.12 -15.06 9.43
CA ILE A 143 7.39 -14.52 10.59
C ILE A 143 5.88 -14.50 10.32
N ALA A 144 5.07 -14.42 11.38
CA ALA A 144 3.62 -14.42 11.25
C ALA A 144 3.05 -13.10 10.68
N THR A 145 3.73 -11.98 10.92
CA THR A 145 3.30 -10.66 10.45
C THR A 145 3.79 -10.38 9.03
N TYR A 146 2.88 -10.05 8.12
CA TYR A 146 3.23 -9.59 6.77
C TYR A 146 3.46 -8.07 6.76
N VAL A 147 4.61 -7.64 6.23
CA VAL A 147 5.04 -6.24 6.19
C VAL A 147 4.64 -5.59 4.87
N ASN A 148 3.89 -4.50 4.96
CA ASN A 148 3.48 -3.68 3.81
C ASN A 148 4.24 -2.36 3.75
N ASN A 149 4.55 -1.78 4.91
CA ASN A 149 5.34 -0.56 5.03
C ASN A 149 6.18 -0.63 6.30
N VAL A 150 7.49 -0.80 6.14
CA VAL A 150 8.42 -0.98 7.27
C VAL A 150 8.33 0.18 8.25
N PHE A 151 8.23 1.42 7.79
CA PHE A 151 8.21 2.60 8.66
C PHE A 151 6.97 2.72 9.53
N GLU A 152 5.86 2.12 9.13
CA GLU A 152 4.61 2.16 9.90
C GLU A 152 4.41 0.88 10.73
N ASP A 153 4.71 -0.28 10.13
CA ASP A 153 4.41 -1.58 10.71
C ASP A 153 5.32 -1.89 11.93
N VAL A 154 6.53 -1.30 11.99
CA VAL A 154 7.46 -1.46 13.12
C VAL A 154 7.10 -0.61 14.35
N ARG A 155 6.24 0.41 14.22
CA ARG A 155 6.04 1.45 15.25
C ARG A 155 5.41 0.97 16.55
N ASN A 156 4.79 -0.20 16.54
CA ASN A 156 4.22 -0.82 17.74
C ASN A 156 5.22 -1.78 18.43
N GLY A 157 6.41 -1.96 17.85
CA GLY A 157 7.50 -2.81 18.34
C GLY A 157 7.29 -4.32 18.14
N TRP A 158 6.08 -4.79 17.82
CA TRP A 158 5.78 -6.22 17.70
C TRP A 158 6.58 -6.90 16.58
N LEU A 159 6.56 -6.28 15.40
CA LEU A 159 7.28 -6.79 14.23
C LEU A 159 8.78 -6.93 14.50
N LEU A 160 9.38 -5.95 15.17
CA LEU A 160 10.81 -5.98 15.51
C LEU A 160 11.13 -7.06 16.55
N LEU A 161 10.22 -7.35 17.48
CA LEU A 161 10.37 -8.48 18.41
C LEU A 161 10.29 -9.82 17.66
N GLU A 162 9.37 -10.00 16.72
CA GLU A 162 9.31 -11.22 15.90
C GLU A 162 10.59 -11.44 15.09
N VAL A 163 11.12 -10.36 14.49
CA VAL A 163 12.41 -10.42 13.78
C VAL A 163 13.54 -10.78 14.76
N LEU A 164 13.63 -10.13 15.92
CA LEU A 164 14.66 -10.42 16.92
C LEU A 164 14.63 -11.89 17.40
N ASP A 165 13.45 -12.46 17.64
CA ASP A 165 13.33 -13.86 18.06
C ASP A 165 13.63 -14.85 16.93
N LYS A 166 13.45 -14.46 15.67
CA LYS A 166 13.92 -15.26 14.53
C LYS A 166 15.43 -15.21 14.36
N VAL A 167 16.03 -14.03 14.50
CA VAL A 167 17.47 -13.81 14.32
C VAL A 167 18.26 -14.36 15.51
N SER A 168 17.71 -14.24 16.71
CA SER A 168 18.32 -14.68 17.97
C SER A 168 17.24 -15.35 18.83
N PRO A 169 17.00 -16.66 18.61
CA PRO A 169 15.95 -17.39 19.33
C PRO A 169 16.09 -17.32 20.84
N GLY A 170 15.01 -16.98 21.54
CA GLY A 170 14.98 -16.84 22.99
C GLY A 170 15.45 -15.49 23.51
N SER A 171 15.83 -14.56 22.62
CA SER A 171 16.18 -13.18 23.01
C SER A 171 14.98 -12.37 23.49
N VAL A 172 13.76 -12.71 23.04
CA VAL A 172 12.53 -11.98 23.36
C VAL A 172 11.80 -12.59 24.56
N ASN A 173 11.48 -11.74 25.54
CA ASN A 173 10.56 -12.13 26.62
C ASN A 173 9.11 -11.80 26.24
N TRP A 174 8.44 -12.78 25.64
CA TRP A 174 7.05 -12.66 25.18
C TRP A 174 6.04 -12.39 26.30
N LYS A 175 6.38 -12.66 27.57
CA LYS A 175 5.50 -12.32 28.72
C LYS A 175 5.40 -10.81 28.96
N HIS A 176 6.41 -10.04 28.53
CA HIS A 176 6.46 -8.59 28.64
C HIS A 176 6.14 -7.89 27.32
N ALA A 177 5.79 -8.66 26.27
CA ALA A 177 5.40 -8.13 24.97
C ALA A 177 3.87 -8.05 24.85
N SER A 178 3.38 -6.98 24.25
CA SER A 178 1.96 -6.77 23.96
C SER A 178 1.68 -7.03 22.49
N LYS A 179 0.83 -8.03 22.20
CA LYS A 179 0.42 -8.39 20.83
C LYS A 179 -0.57 -7.38 20.24
N PRO A 180 -0.45 -6.99 18.96
CA PRO A 180 -1.45 -6.18 18.27
C PRO A 180 -2.85 -6.84 18.21
N PRO A 181 -3.95 -6.05 18.16
CA PRO A 181 -3.98 -4.58 18.10
C PRO A 181 -3.75 -3.91 19.47
N ILE A 182 -2.79 -2.98 19.54
CA ILE A 182 -2.41 -2.28 20.79
C ILE A 182 -3.15 -0.94 20.89
N LYS A 183 -4.10 -0.84 21.82
CA LYS A 183 -4.86 0.40 22.09
C LYS A 183 -4.07 1.40 22.95
N MET A 184 -3.40 0.91 24.00
CA MET A 184 -2.71 1.77 24.97
C MET A 184 -1.32 2.20 24.46
N PRO A 185 -1.02 3.50 24.33
CA PRO A 185 0.27 3.96 23.78
C PRO A 185 1.49 3.46 24.53
N PHE A 186 1.43 3.39 25.87
CA PHE A 186 2.57 2.93 26.69
C PHE A 186 2.98 1.49 26.39
N ARG A 187 2.05 0.61 25.99
CA ARG A 187 2.35 -0.77 25.59
C ARG A 187 3.20 -0.85 24.31
N LYS A 188 3.04 0.11 23.39
CA LYS A 188 3.91 0.23 22.20
C LYS A 188 5.32 0.59 22.63
N VAL A 189 5.44 1.53 23.58
CA VAL A 189 6.73 1.95 24.14
C VAL A 189 7.40 0.80 24.89
N GLU A 190 6.66 -0.01 25.66
CA GLU A 190 7.18 -1.22 26.33
C GLU A 190 7.79 -2.20 25.33
N ASN A 191 7.06 -2.53 24.24
CA ASN A 191 7.59 -3.39 23.18
C ASN A 191 8.88 -2.80 22.58
N CYS A 192 8.86 -1.52 22.21
CA CYS A 192 10.03 -0.87 21.60
C CYS A 192 11.21 -0.75 22.57
N ASN A 193 10.97 -0.57 23.87
CA ASN A 193 12.02 -0.57 24.88
C ASN A 193 12.67 -1.96 25.01
N GLN A 194 11.88 -3.04 24.91
CA GLN A 194 12.43 -4.38 24.86
C GLN A 194 13.29 -4.59 23.60
N VAL A 195 12.85 -4.11 22.43
CA VAL A 195 13.66 -4.14 21.19
C VAL A 195 15.01 -3.45 21.39
N ILE A 196 15.02 -2.23 21.95
CA ILE A 196 16.27 -1.48 22.21
C ILE A 196 17.14 -2.20 23.23
N LYS A 197 16.55 -2.78 24.28
CA LYS A 197 17.30 -3.55 25.29
C LYS A 197 18.01 -4.75 24.68
N ILE A 198 17.30 -5.54 23.87
CA ILE A 198 17.87 -6.70 23.18
C ILE A 198 18.94 -6.25 22.17
N GLY A 199 18.66 -5.20 21.39
CA GLY A 199 19.63 -4.65 20.43
C GLY A 199 20.95 -4.24 21.10
N ARG A 200 20.89 -3.60 22.27
CA ARG A 200 22.11 -3.26 23.06
C ARG A 200 22.86 -4.50 23.55
N GLN A 201 22.15 -5.56 23.92
CA GLN A 201 22.77 -6.84 24.29
C GLN A 201 23.47 -7.50 23.10
N LEU A 202 22.88 -7.37 21.91
CA LEU A 202 23.43 -7.81 20.62
C LEU A 202 24.46 -6.84 20.02
N LYS A 203 24.88 -5.81 20.77
CA LYS A 203 25.90 -4.82 20.37
C LYS A 203 25.52 -3.92 19.19
N PHE A 204 24.24 -3.66 18.97
CA PHE A 204 23.78 -2.63 18.02
C PHE A 204 24.21 -1.23 18.43
N SER A 205 24.42 -0.36 17.45
CA SER A 205 24.84 1.02 17.67
C SER A 205 23.64 1.92 18.01
N LEU A 206 23.06 1.71 19.20
CA LEU A 206 21.85 2.39 19.70
C LEU A 206 22.15 3.54 20.67
N VAL A 207 23.10 4.41 20.31
CA VAL A 207 23.49 5.55 21.17
C VAL A 207 22.37 6.59 21.19
N ASN A 208 21.91 6.96 22.39
CA ASN A 208 20.83 7.92 22.61
C ASN A 208 19.48 7.57 21.95
N VAL A 209 19.24 6.28 21.65
CA VAL A 209 17.95 5.79 21.10
C VAL A 209 17.12 5.15 22.21
N GLY A 210 15.86 5.54 22.31
CA GLY A 210 14.84 4.95 23.18
C GLY A 210 13.69 4.32 22.39
N GLY A 211 12.82 3.58 23.10
CA GLY A 211 11.66 2.95 22.45
C GLY A 211 10.68 3.96 21.86
N ASN A 212 10.61 5.18 22.42
CA ASN A 212 9.74 6.23 21.92
C ASN A 212 10.13 6.71 20.50
N ASP A 213 11.41 6.65 20.14
CA ASP A 213 11.88 7.06 18.81
C ASP A 213 11.33 6.15 17.70
N ILE A 214 11.21 4.85 18.00
CA ILE A 214 10.59 3.86 17.11
C ILE A 214 9.09 4.14 17.01
N VAL A 215 8.42 4.40 18.14
CA VAL A 215 6.98 4.73 18.15
C VAL A 215 6.69 6.00 17.35
N GLN A 216 7.57 7.00 17.41
CA GLN A 216 7.47 8.23 16.64
C GLN A 216 7.71 8.02 15.13
N GLY A 217 8.32 6.91 14.73
CA GLY A 217 8.53 6.58 13.32
C GLY A 217 9.74 7.28 12.70
N ASN A 218 10.81 7.51 13.48
CA ASN A 218 12.03 8.10 12.95
C ASN A 218 12.69 7.16 11.92
N LYS A 219 12.54 7.49 10.63
CA LYS A 219 12.99 6.64 9.50
C LYS A 219 14.47 6.29 9.57
N LYS A 220 15.34 7.26 9.91
CA LYS A 220 16.80 7.03 9.97
C LYS A 220 17.17 6.03 11.06
N LEU A 221 16.53 6.13 12.22
CA LEU A 221 16.73 5.18 13.32
C LEU A 221 16.17 3.79 12.99
N ILE A 222 15.00 3.73 12.37
CA ILE A 222 14.40 2.46 11.94
C ILE A 222 15.32 1.73 10.94
N LEU A 223 15.84 2.44 9.94
CA LEU A 223 16.75 1.86 8.94
C LEU A 223 18.07 1.42 9.58
N GLY A 224 18.65 2.22 10.48
CA GLY A 224 19.86 1.84 11.21
C GLY A 224 19.67 0.57 12.04
N ASN A 225 18.56 0.47 12.78
CA ASN A 225 18.26 -0.71 13.60
C ASN A 225 18.06 -1.98 12.76
N LEU A 226 17.41 -1.85 11.60
CA LEU A 226 17.18 -2.97 10.69
C LEU A 226 18.46 -3.39 9.96
N LEU A 227 19.34 -2.44 9.63
CA LEU A 227 20.63 -2.72 9.04
C LEU A 227 21.50 -3.54 10.00
N ASP A 228 21.58 -3.14 11.27
CA ASP A 228 22.32 -3.88 12.29
C ASP A 228 21.79 -5.32 12.44
N LEU A 229 20.47 -5.53 12.37
CA LEU A 229 19.86 -6.87 12.37
C LEU A 229 20.29 -7.73 11.18
N VAL A 230 20.31 -7.14 9.98
CA VAL A 230 20.75 -7.83 8.77
C VAL A 230 22.23 -8.23 8.89
N VAL A 231 23.09 -7.31 9.33
CA VAL A 231 24.53 -7.57 9.50
C VAL A 231 24.77 -8.71 10.48
N ILE A 232 24.05 -8.75 11.60
CA ILE A 232 24.14 -9.87 12.54
C ILE A 232 23.75 -11.19 11.89
N LEU A 233 22.62 -11.26 11.16
CA LEU A 233 22.23 -12.51 10.48
C LEU A 233 23.31 -13.03 9.54
N TYR A 234 23.91 -12.16 8.73
CA TYR A 234 25.00 -12.55 7.82
C TYR A 234 26.22 -13.07 8.58
N ASN A 235 26.58 -12.45 9.69
CA ASN A 235 27.69 -12.91 10.52
C ASN A 235 27.38 -14.23 11.24
N PHE A 236 26.12 -14.48 11.62
CA PHE A 236 25.71 -15.76 12.22
C PHE A 236 25.65 -16.90 11.20
N HIS A 237 25.25 -16.64 9.95
CA HIS A 237 25.19 -17.66 8.90
C HIS A 237 26.54 -17.88 8.20
N GLY A 238 27.48 -16.93 8.26
CA GLY A 238 28.85 -17.06 7.72
C GLY A 238 29.83 -17.87 8.58
N CYS A 239 29.40 -18.44 9.70
CA CYS A 239 30.21 -19.29 10.58
C CYS A 239 29.88 -20.79 10.48
N HIS A 240 29.13 -21.20 9.45
CA HIS A 240 28.68 -22.59 9.29
C HIS A 240 28.98 -23.22 7.92
N ASP A 241 30.04 -22.74 7.24
CA ASP A 241 30.69 -23.46 6.13
C ASP A 241 32.18 -23.66 6.43
#